data_AF-A0AAE3G1N6-F1
#
_entry.id   AF-A0AAE3G1N6-F1
#
_cell.length_a   1.000
_cell.length_b   1.000
_cell.length_c   1.000
_cell.angle_alpha   90.00
_cell.angle_beta   90.00
_cell.angle_gamma   90.00
#
_symmetry.space_group_name_H-M   'P 1'
#
loop_
_entity.id
_entity.type
_entity.pdbx_description
1 polymer ?
#
loop_
_entity_poly.entity_id
_entity_poly.type
_entity_poly.pdbx_seq_one_letter_code
_entity_poly.pdbx_strand_id
1 'polypeptide(L)'
;MTEQTPADEQAAFDAVELGNRLAEDYPEEELARIAEGLLSGVVHYWLYARQPCDDPRCPDCAPYRSADWRLAELHRLVDDMARSSEYFHSPDDIASGSA
;
A
#
# COMPACT_ATOMS: atom_id res chain seq x y z
N MET A 1 12.46 27.61 -9.68
CA MET A 1 13.10 26.33 -9.35
C MET A 1 11.96 25.40 -8.99
N THR A 2 11.53 24.55 -9.91
CA THR A 2 10.44 23.60 -9.63
C THR A 2 10.99 22.52 -8.71
N GLU A 3 10.51 22.45 -7.48
CA GLU A 3 10.72 21.29 -6.62
C GLU A 3 10.08 20.09 -7.32
N GLN A 4 10.88 19.07 -7.59
CA GLN A 4 10.40 17.80 -8.11
C GLN A 4 9.82 17.02 -6.93
N THR A 5 8.56 16.63 -7.03
CA THR A 5 7.92 15.71 -6.08
C THR A 5 8.76 14.43 -5.96
N PRO A 6 9.07 13.95 -4.74
CA PRO A 6 9.71 12.66 -4.54
C PRO A 6 8.97 11.53 -5.27
N ALA A 7 9.73 10.58 -5.82
CA ALA A 7 9.15 9.54 -6.69
C ALA A 7 8.16 8.62 -5.95
N ASP A 8 8.33 8.45 -4.64
CA ASP A 8 7.42 7.72 -3.75
C ASP A 8 6.10 8.45 -3.53
N GLU A 9 6.12 9.76 -3.34
CA GLU A 9 4.91 10.59 -3.28
C GLU A 9 4.16 10.57 -4.61
N GLN A 10 4.89 10.68 -5.74
CA GLN A 10 4.29 10.58 -7.07
C GLN A 10 3.66 9.19 -7.30
N ALA A 11 4.30 8.11 -6.86
CA ALA A 11 3.75 6.76 -7.00
C ALA A 11 2.43 6.59 -6.21
N ALA A 12 2.34 7.17 -5.02
CA ALA A 12 1.10 7.15 -4.24
C ALA A 12 -0.01 7.96 -4.93
N PHE A 13 0.31 9.15 -5.44
CA PHE A 13 -0.63 9.96 -6.21
C PHE A 13 -1.14 9.24 -7.45
N ASP A 14 -0.24 8.65 -8.24
CA ASP A 14 -0.59 7.92 -9.47
C ASP A 14 -1.50 6.71 -9.20
N ALA A 15 -1.35 6.05 -8.04
CA ALA A 15 -2.22 4.96 -7.63
C ALA A 15 -3.67 5.42 -7.38
N VAL A 16 -3.85 6.58 -6.73
CA VAL A 16 -5.18 7.18 -6.49
C VAL A 16 -5.80 7.62 -7.82
N GLU A 17 -5.04 8.32 -8.67
CA GLU A 17 -5.50 8.76 -9.98
C GLU A 17 -5.90 7.59 -10.88
N LEU A 18 -5.15 6.47 -10.82
CA LEU A 18 -5.55 5.26 -11.51
C LEU A 18 -6.87 4.72 -10.99
N GLY A 19 -7.10 4.71 -9.67
CA GLY A 19 -8.37 4.32 -9.09
C GLY A 19 -9.54 5.19 -9.52
N ASN A 20 -9.34 6.51 -9.54
CA ASN A 20 -10.35 7.47 -10.02
C ASN A 20 -10.72 7.20 -11.48
N ARG A 21 -9.71 7.04 -12.36
CA ARG A 21 -9.96 6.71 -13.77
C ARG A 21 -10.68 5.38 -13.96
N LEU A 22 -10.29 4.34 -13.21
CA LEU A 22 -10.96 3.04 -13.28
C LEU A 22 -12.42 3.13 -12.83
N ALA A 23 -12.72 3.93 -11.81
CA ALA A 23 -14.11 4.15 -11.37
C ALA A 23 -14.95 4.89 -12.42
N GLU A 24 -14.34 5.80 -13.18
CA GLU A 24 -14.99 6.48 -14.31
C GLU A 24 -15.20 5.56 -15.51
N ASP A 25 -14.20 4.74 -15.84
CA ASP A 25 -14.22 3.83 -17.00
C ASP A 25 -15.16 2.62 -16.79
N TYR A 26 -15.35 2.21 -15.53
CA TYR A 26 -16.16 1.04 -15.13
C TYR A 26 -17.20 1.41 -14.06
N PRO A 27 -18.20 2.26 -14.38
CA PRO A 27 -19.18 2.77 -13.42
C PRO A 27 -20.11 1.70 -12.83
N GLU A 28 -20.19 0.52 -13.45
CA GLU A 28 -20.91 -0.65 -12.94
C GLU A 28 -20.16 -1.43 -11.86
N GLU A 29 -18.85 -1.22 -11.72
CA GLU A 29 -18.03 -1.91 -10.73
C GLU A 29 -18.07 -1.20 -9.37
N GLU A 30 -18.05 -2.00 -8.31
CA GLU A 30 -17.99 -1.47 -6.95
C GLU A 30 -16.59 -0.87 -6.68
N LEU A 31 -16.54 0.35 -6.14
CA LEU A 31 -15.28 1.02 -5.78
C LEU A 31 -14.36 0.16 -4.92
N ALA A 32 -14.94 -0.65 -4.02
CA ALA A 32 -14.19 -1.59 -3.17
C ALA A 32 -13.41 -2.62 -3.99
N ARG A 33 -13.97 -3.14 -5.09
CA ARG A 33 -13.29 -4.12 -5.95
C ARG A 33 -12.13 -3.49 -6.71
N ILE A 34 -12.30 -2.26 -7.17
CA ILE A 34 -11.21 -1.47 -7.78
C ILE A 34 -10.09 -1.26 -6.76
N ALA A 35 -10.43 -0.86 -5.53
CA ALA A 35 -9.46 -0.68 -4.45
C ALA A 35 -8.70 -1.97 -4.10
N GLU A 36 -9.39 -3.11 -4.02
CA GLU A 36 -8.76 -4.43 -3.81
C GLU A 36 -7.81 -4.80 -4.96
N GLY A 37 -8.17 -4.50 -6.20
CA GLY A 37 -7.33 -4.70 -7.38
C GLY A 37 -6.05 -3.86 -7.34
N LEU A 38 -6.17 -2.57 -6.98
CA LEU A 38 -5.01 -1.68 -6.80
C LEU A 38 -4.10 -2.17 -5.67
N LEU A 39 -4.67 -2.53 -4.51
CA LEU A 39 -3.91 -3.06 -3.38
C LEU A 39 -3.14 -4.33 -3.77
N SER A 40 -3.77 -5.24 -4.51
CA SER A 40 -3.12 -6.44 -5.04
C SER A 40 -1.90 -6.10 -5.91
N GLY A 41 -2.04 -5.13 -6.82
CA GLY A 41 -0.93 -4.64 -7.64
C GLY A 41 0.22 -4.05 -6.82
N VAL A 42 -0.10 -3.22 -5.81
CA VAL A 42 0.88 -2.63 -4.90
C VAL A 42 1.64 -3.70 -4.11
N VAL A 43 0.93 -4.70 -3.57
CA VAL A 43 1.55 -5.83 -2.85
C VAL A 43 2.50 -6.61 -3.76
N HIS A 44 2.08 -6.92 -4.99
CA HIS A 44 2.94 -7.61 -5.95
C HIS A 44 4.20 -6.82 -6.27
N TYR A 45 4.07 -5.52 -6.55
CA TYR A 45 5.22 -4.67 -6.86
C TYR A 45 6.16 -4.52 -5.68
N TRP A 46 5.64 -4.35 -4.45
CA TRP A 46 6.45 -4.26 -3.25
C TRP A 46 7.26 -5.54 -3.01
N LEU A 47 6.64 -6.71 -3.15
CA LEU A 47 7.34 -7.99 -3.00
C LEU A 47 8.40 -8.21 -4.09
N TYR A 48 8.13 -7.77 -5.33
CA TYR A 48 9.09 -7.77 -6.42
C TYR A 48 10.29 -6.86 -6.11
N ALA A 49 10.05 -5.62 -5.68
CA ALA A 49 11.09 -4.64 -5.36
C ALA A 49 11.91 -5.00 -4.11
N ARG A 50 11.40 -5.87 -3.23
CA ARG A 50 12.04 -6.33 -1.99
C ARG A 50 12.59 -7.75 -2.06
N GLN A 51 12.86 -8.27 -3.26
CA GLN A 51 13.58 -9.53 -3.40
C GLN A 51 14.99 -9.40 -2.81
N PRO A 52 15.44 -10.33 -1.95
CA PRO A 52 16.79 -10.30 -1.41
C PRO A 52 17.79 -10.61 -2.52
N CYS A 53 18.99 -10.03 -2.44
CA CYS A 53 20.09 -10.38 -3.31
C CYS A 53 20.70 -11.75 -2.93
N ASP A 54 21.64 -12.23 -3.75
CA ASP A 54 22.31 -13.51 -3.54
C ASP A 54 23.30 -13.53 -2.37
N ASP A 55 23.55 -12.38 -1.72
CA ASP A 55 24.42 -12.30 -0.55
C ASP A 55 23.62 -12.50 0.75
N PRO A 56 23.79 -13.65 1.45
CA PRO A 56 23.09 -13.91 2.71
C PRO A 56 23.52 -12.98 3.85
N ARG A 57 24.62 -12.24 3.69
CA ARG A 57 25.15 -11.30 4.69
C ARG A 57 24.82 -9.84 4.38
N CYS A 58 24.09 -9.56 3.30
CA CYS A 58 23.70 -8.20 2.97
C CYS A 58 22.82 -7.58 4.08
N PRO A 59 23.24 -6.45 4.69
CA PRO A 59 22.50 -5.81 5.78
C PRO A 59 21.19 -5.21 5.30
N ASP A 60 21.13 -4.69 4.07
CA ASP A 60 19.92 -4.05 3.52
C ASP A 60 18.81 -5.08 3.24
N CYS A 61 19.21 -6.30 2.88
CA CYS A 61 18.28 -7.41 2.70
C CYS A 61 17.87 -8.04 4.04
N ALA A 62 18.49 -7.68 5.17
CA ALA A 62 18.28 -8.36 6.44
C ALA A 62 16.80 -8.51 6.84
N PRO A 63 15.94 -7.48 6.69
CA PRO A 63 14.50 -7.58 6.98
C PRO A 63 13.70 -8.40 5.97
N TYR A 64 14.26 -8.68 4.78
CA TYR A 64 13.55 -9.24 3.63
C TYR A 64 14.09 -10.61 3.20
N ARG A 65 15.03 -11.20 3.95
CA ARG A 65 15.75 -12.43 3.57
C ARG A 65 14.87 -13.68 3.49
N SER A 66 13.77 -13.74 4.23
CA SER A 66 12.79 -14.82 4.15
C SER A 66 11.43 -14.30 3.68
N ALA A 67 10.59 -15.20 3.16
CA ALA A 67 9.22 -14.85 2.80
C ALA A 67 8.43 -14.35 4.03
N ASP A 68 8.59 -15.01 5.18
CA ASP A 68 7.91 -14.64 6.42
C ASP A 68 8.36 -13.26 6.94
N TRP A 69 9.64 -12.92 6.82
CA TRP A 69 10.14 -11.61 7.24
C TRP A 69 9.67 -10.49 6.30
N ARG A 70 9.62 -10.75 4.99
CA ARG A 70 8.99 -9.83 4.03
C ARG A 70 7.52 -9.59 4.35
N LEU A 71 6.78 -10.64 4.68
CA LEU A 71 5.38 -10.52 5.05
C LEU A 71 5.19 -9.73 6.35
N ALA A 72 6.02 -9.98 7.36
CA ALA A 72 5.98 -9.24 8.61
C ALA A 72 6.25 -7.74 8.42
N GLU A 73 7.24 -7.40 7.59
CA GLU A 73 7.55 -6.00 7.28
C GLU A 73 6.47 -5.33 6.44
N LEU A 74 5.87 -6.05 5.48
CA LEU A 74 4.73 -5.55 4.73
C LEU A 74 3.54 -5.25 5.65
N HIS A 75 3.20 -6.15 6.58
CA HIS A 75 2.14 -5.90 7.56
C HIS A 75 2.43 -4.68 8.42
N ARG A 76 3.68 -4.52 8.88
CA ARG A 76 4.10 -3.35 9.67
C ARG A 76 3.88 -2.05 8.89
N LEU A 77 4.32 -2.01 7.63
CA LEU A 77 4.13 -0.85 6.76
C LEU A 77 2.66 -0.54 6.51
N VAL A 78 1.83 -1.57 6.26
CA VAL A 78 0.39 -1.39 6.03
C VAL A 78 -0.29 -0.86 7.29
N ASP A 79 0.06 -1.35 8.49
CA ASP A 79 -0.47 -0.83 9.75
C ASP A 79 -0.09 0.64 9.95
N ASP A 80 1.18 1.01 9.74
CA ASP A 80 1.64 2.39 9.83
C ASP A 80 0.89 3.31 8.84
N MET A 81 0.82 2.91 7.57
CA MET A 81 0.14 3.68 6.51
C MET A 81 -1.34 3.83 6.81
N ALA A 82 -2.01 2.74 7.20
CA ALA A 82 -3.43 2.76 7.55
C ALA A 82 -3.68 3.73 8.70
N ARG A 83 -2.92 3.64 9.80
CA ARG A 83 -3.08 4.53 10.96
C ARG A 83 -2.81 6.00 10.66
N SER A 84 -1.96 6.29 9.68
CA SER A 84 -1.67 7.66 9.24
C SER A 84 -2.72 8.26 8.30
N SER A 85 -3.60 7.42 7.74
CA SER A 85 -4.63 7.85 6.79
C SER A 85 -5.72 8.68 7.46
N GLU A 86 -6.16 9.75 6.78
CA GLU A 86 -7.34 10.52 7.19
C GLU A 86 -8.64 9.69 7.17
N TYR A 87 -8.65 8.59 6.42
CA TYR A 87 -9.76 7.65 6.32
C TYR A 87 -9.69 6.49 7.33
N PHE A 88 -8.69 6.46 8.23
CA PHE A 88 -8.56 5.38 9.22
C PHE A 88 -9.72 5.34 10.21
N HIS A 89 -10.24 6.53 10.54
CA HIS A 89 -11.43 6.69 11.37
C HIS A 89 -12.54 7.30 10.54
N SER A 90 -13.74 6.73 10.65
CA SER A 90 -14.95 7.26 10.04
C SER A 90 -15.91 7.76 11.12
N PRO A 91 -16.67 8.84 10.85
CA PRO A 91 -17.79 9.25 11.71
C PRO A 91 -18.82 8.13 11.97
N ASP A 92 -18.93 7.18 11.03
CA ASP A 92 -19.85 6.04 11.10
C ASP A 92 -19.26 4.80 11.77
N ASP A 93 -18.04 4.88 12.32
CA ASP A 93 -17.42 3.77 13.03
C ASP A 93 -18.25 3.35 14.25
N ILE A 94 -18.52 2.06 14.38
CA ILE A 94 -19.14 1.52 15.60
C ILE A 94 -18.11 1.61 16.72
N ALA A 95 -18.27 2.62 17.60
CA ALA A 95 -17.47 2.71 18.81
C ALA A 95 -17.63 1.41 19.62
N SER A 96 -16.51 0.76 19.95
CA SER A 96 -16.50 -0.38 20.85
C SER A 96 -17.00 0.07 22.24
N GLY A 97 -18.31 -0.04 22.49
CA GLY A 97 -18.92 0.38 23.76
C GLY A 97 -20.43 0.61 23.80
N SER A 98 -21.18 0.54 22.69
CA SER A 98 -22.64 0.65 22.72
C SER A 98 -23.32 -0.73 22.60
N ALA A 99 -23.35 -1.47 23.70
CA ALA A 99 -24.24 -2.61 23.93
C ALA A 99 -24.70 -2.61 25.39
#